data_AF-A0A357NA94-F1
#
_entry.id   AF-A0A357NA94-F1
#
_cell.length_a   1.000
_cell.length_b   1.000
_cell.length_c   1.000
_cell.angle_alpha   90.00
_cell.angle_beta   90.00
_cell.angle_gamma   90.00
#
_symmetry.space_group_name_H-M   'P 1'
#
loop_
_entity.id
_entity.type
_entity.pdbx_description
1 polymer ?
#
loop_
_entity_poly.entity_id
_entity_poly.type
_entity_poly.pdbx_seq_one_letter_code
_entity_poly.pdbx_strand_id
1 'polypeptide(L)'
;ERKGVRIEGFPLGNSPRDFMREFEPAQTIVMTTTNGTKAIKAAAGADTVLIGAFLNAEAVCGQLAGGPGDILIVCAGTNGKFSLEDALCAGLFADILGKNER
;
A
#
# COMPACT_ATOMS: atom_id res chain seq x y z
N GLU A 1 5.02 -11.82 -6.67
CA GLU A 1 6.47 -11.85 -6.91
C GLU A 1 7.19 -12.68 -5.86
N ARG A 2 8.40 -13.15 -6.19
CA ARG A 2 9.40 -13.61 -5.22
C ARG A 2 10.72 -12.94 -5.59
N LYS A 3 11.34 -12.22 -4.65
CA LYS A 3 12.59 -11.47 -4.86
C LYS A 3 12.52 -10.48 -6.03
N GLY A 4 11.36 -9.87 -6.27
CA GLY A 4 11.11 -8.93 -7.37
C GLY A 4 10.81 -9.60 -8.71
N VAL A 5 10.80 -10.93 -8.78
CA VAL A 5 10.61 -11.69 -10.03
C VAL A 5 9.19 -12.24 -10.11
N ARG A 6 8.62 -12.29 -11.33
CA ARG A 6 7.36 -12.98 -11.62
C ARG A 6 7.48 -14.46 -11.24
N ILE A 7 6.43 -15.01 -10.65
CA ILE A 7 6.39 -16.43 -10.27
C ILE A 7 6.08 -17.26 -11.51
N GLU A 8 6.75 -18.40 -11.67
CA GLU A 8 6.44 -19.33 -12.76
C GLU A 8 4.97 -19.79 -12.70
N GLY A 9 4.29 -19.82 -13.84
CA GLY A 9 2.87 -20.11 -13.93
C GLY A 9 1.94 -18.94 -13.61
N PHE A 10 2.45 -17.80 -13.11
CA PHE A 10 1.63 -16.59 -12.95
C PHE A 10 1.61 -15.79 -14.25
N PRO A 11 0.44 -15.31 -14.70
CA PRO A 11 0.37 -14.49 -15.90
C PRO A 11 1.11 -13.16 -15.71
N LEU A 12 1.02 -12.57 -14.51
CA LEU A 12 1.52 -11.22 -14.20
C LEU A 12 2.58 -11.21 -13.12
N GLY A 13 3.46 -10.20 -13.18
CA GLY A 13 4.44 -9.88 -12.16
C GLY A 13 3.87 -9.04 -11.01
N ASN A 14 4.75 -8.26 -10.36
CA ASN A 14 4.39 -7.24 -9.38
C ASN A 14 4.78 -5.83 -9.85
N SER A 15 4.89 -5.63 -11.17
CA SER A 15 5.11 -4.31 -11.76
C SER A 15 3.73 -3.65 -11.94
N PRO A 16 3.48 -2.44 -11.42
CA PRO A 16 2.21 -1.73 -11.62
C PRO A 16 1.83 -1.55 -13.10
N ARG A 17 2.83 -1.49 -14.00
CA ARG A 17 2.59 -1.35 -15.44
C ARG A 17 1.93 -2.58 -16.05
N ASP A 18 2.16 -3.76 -15.46
CA ASP A 18 1.56 -5.02 -15.90
C ASP A 18 0.03 -4.97 -15.76
N PHE A 19 -0.47 -4.14 -14.85
CA PHE A 19 -1.91 -3.99 -14.56
C PHE A 19 -2.60 -2.90 -15.37
N MET A 20 -1.89 -2.13 -16.20
CA MET A 20 -2.48 -1.02 -16.96
C MET A 20 -3.08 -1.42 -18.32
N ARG A 21 -2.74 -2.60 -18.84
CA ARG A 21 -3.11 -3.02 -20.21
C ARG A 21 -3.91 -4.30 -20.30
N GLU A 22 -3.88 -5.14 -19.28
CA GLU A 22 -4.40 -6.52 -19.35
C GLU A 22 -5.71 -6.74 -18.58
N PHE A 23 -6.32 -5.70 -18.02
CA PHE A 23 -7.50 -5.86 -17.16
C PHE A 23 -8.77 -5.32 -17.77
N GLU A 24 -9.76 -6.22 -17.89
CA GLU A 24 -11.16 -5.86 -18.04
C GLU A 24 -11.72 -5.43 -16.67
N PRO A 25 -12.68 -4.49 -16.63
CA PRO A 25 -13.40 -4.15 -15.40
C PRO A 25 -13.98 -5.40 -14.70
N ALA A 26 -13.94 -5.42 -13.38
CA ALA A 26 -14.51 -6.48 -12.51
C ALA A 26 -13.82 -7.86 -12.51
N GLN A 27 -12.57 -7.96 -12.96
CA GLN A 27 -11.76 -9.17 -12.76
C GLN A 27 -11.19 -9.28 -11.33
N THR A 28 -11.16 -10.49 -10.78
CA THR A 28 -10.55 -10.76 -9.46
C THR A 28 -9.04 -10.97 -9.62
N ILE A 29 -8.24 -10.22 -8.85
CA ILE A 29 -6.78 -10.36 -8.84
C ILE A 29 -6.34 -11.11 -7.59
N VAL A 30 -5.73 -12.28 -7.78
CA VAL A 30 -5.04 -13.01 -6.71
C VAL A 30 -3.55 -12.67 -6.78
N MET A 31 -3.04 -11.94 -5.79
CA MET A 31 -1.63 -11.56 -5.72
C MET A 31 -0.93 -12.13 -4.49
N THR A 32 0.37 -12.39 -4.61
CA THR A 32 1.25 -12.69 -3.47
C THR A 32 2.53 -11.89 -3.59
N THR A 33 2.90 -11.21 -2.50
CA THR A 33 4.14 -10.42 -2.39
C THR A 33 4.86 -10.79 -1.10
N THR A 34 6.17 -10.55 -1.09
CA THR A 34 7.08 -10.90 0.00
C THR A 34 6.84 -10.05 1.25
N ASN A 35 6.55 -8.76 1.08
CA ASN A 35 6.46 -7.78 2.17
C ASN A 35 5.02 -7.35 2.45
N GLY A 36 4.26 -6.97 1.40
CA GLY A 36 2.94 -6.34 1.56
C GLY A 36 1.91 -7.21 2.30
N THR A 37 1.90 -8.52 2.05
CA THR A 37 0.96 -9.43 2.72
C THR A 37 1.18 -9.50 4.25
N LYS A 38 2.41 -9.30 4.72
CA LYS A 38 2.71 -9.29 6.16
C LYS A 38 2.22 -7.99 6.82
N ALA A 39 2.43 -6.86 6.15
CA ALA A 39 1.97 -5.55 6.63
C ALA A 39 0.45 -5.51 6.78
N ILE A 40 -0.28 -5.99 5.77
CA ILE A 40 -1.76 -6.05 5.79
C ILE A 40 -2.25 -6.94 6.95
N LYS A 41 -1.62 -8.11 7.16
CA LYS A 41 -1.97 -8.99 8.28
C LYS A 41 -1.71 -8.35 9.64
N ALA A 42 -0.63 -7.57 9.77
CA ALA A 42 -0.33 -6.86 11.01
C ALA A 42 -1.36 -5.75 11.32
N ALA A 43 -1.98 -5.17 10.28
CA ALA A 43 -3.01 -4.14 10.39
C ALA A 43 -4.45 -4.70 10.55
N ALA A 44 -4.64 -6.02 10.57
CA ALA A 44 -5.97 -6.65 10.51
C ALA A 44 -6.90 -6.36 11.70
N GLY A 45 -6.37 -5.79 12.79
CA GLY A 45 -7.15 -5.37 13.96
C GLY A 45 -7.70 -3.95 13.89
N ALA A 46 -7.38 -3.17 12.85
CA ALA A 46 -7.89 -1.81 12.68
C ALA A 46 -9.32 -1.82 12.12
N ASP A 47 -10.12 -0.82 12.51
CA ASP A 47 -11.49 -0.64 12.01
C ASP A 47 -11.55 -0.45 10.49
N THR A 48 -10.54 0.22 9.94
CA THR A 48 -10.38 0.45 8.50
C THR A 48 -8.93 0.26 8.11
N VAL A 49 -8.71 -0.50 7.04
CA VAL A 49 -7.37 -0.73 6.45
C VAL A 49 -7.38 -0.21 5.02
N LEU A 50 -6.55 0.80 4.75
CA LEU A 50 -6.36 1.38 3.43
C LEU A 50 -4.98 1.01 2.88
N ILE A 51 -4.87 0.88 1.56
CA ILE A 51 -3.60 0.64 0.87
C ILE A 51 -3.06 1.97 0.33
N GLY A 52 -1.92 2.40 0.86
CA GLY A 52 -1.27 3.66 0.53
C GLY A 52 -0.04 3.51 -0.37
N ALA A 53 0.11 4.42 -1.31
CA ALA A 53 1.28 4.63 -2.16
C ALA A 53 1.38 6.12 -2.55
N PHE A 54 2.52 6.54 -3.08
CA PHE A 54 2.67 7.90 -3.61
C PHE A 54 1.57 8.27 -4.63
N LEU A 55 1.15 7.31 -5.46
CA LEU A 55 0.17 7.50 -6.52
C LEU A 55 -1.24 7.84 -6.03
N ASN A 56 -1.60 7.46 -4.81
CA ASN A 56 -2.94 7.65 -4.25
C ASN A 56 -2.90 8.38 -2.89
N ALA A 57 -1.81 9.09 -2.59
CA ALA A 57 -1.58 9.68 -1.28
C ALA A 57 -2.70 10.63 -0.85
N GLU A 58 -3.08 11.57 -1.73
CA GLU A 58 -4.17 12.53 -1.51
C GLU A 58 -5.52 11.83 -1.28
N ALA A 59 -5.83 10.81 -2.08
CA ALA A 59 -7.10 10.09 -1.97
C ALA A 59 -7.21 9.32 -0.65
N VAL A 60 -6.12 8.67 -0.22
CA VAL A 60 -6.06 7.96 1.07
C VAL A 60 -6.16 8.96 2.22
N CYS A 61 -5.41 10.06 2.18
CA CYS A 61 -5.49 11.11 3.22
C CYS A 61 -6.88 11.72 3.30
N GLY A 62 -7.51 12.01 2.17
CA GLY A 62 -8.87 12.56 2.13
C GLY A 62 -9.92 11.60 2.69
N GLN A 63 -9.72 10.29 2.56
CA GLN A 63 -10.58 9.27 3.19
C GLN A 63 -10.42 9.20 4.71
N LEU A 64 -9.21 9.51 5.21
CA LEU A 64 -8.91 9.53 6.65
C LEU A 64 -9.26 10.88 7.29
N ALA A 65 -9.24 11.97 6.52
CA ALA A 65 -9.51 13.32 7.00
C ALA A 65 -10.94 13.45 7.54
N GLY A 66 -11.08 13.84 8.81
CA GLY A 66 -12.36 14.02 9.48
C GLY A 66 -12.99 12.73 10.03
N GLY A 67 -12.32 11.58 9.89
CA GLY A 67 -12.71 10.35 10.57
C GLY A 67 -12.33 10.37 12.06
N PRO A 68 -13.12 9.76 12.95
CA PRO A 68 -12.72 9.59 14.34
C PRO A 68 -11.63 8.53 14.48
N GLY A 69 -10.70 8.72 15.42
CA GLY A 69 -9.72 7.71 15.83
C GLY A 69 -8.27 8.02 15.46
N ASP A 70 -7.37 7.14 15.92
CA ASP A 70 -5.93 7.26 15.68
C ASP A 70 -5.55 6.69 14.31
N ILE A 71 -4.62 7.35 13.62
CA ILE A 71 -4.08 6.88 12.34
C ILE A 71 -2.74 6.18 12.58
N LEU A 72 -2.65 4.92 12.17
CA LEU A 72 -1.40 4.16 12.15
C LEU A 72 -0.91 3.94 10.72
N ILE A 73 0.29 4.44 10.40
CA ILE A 73 0.95 4.20 9.12
C ILE A 73 1.90 3.00 9.26
N VAL A 74 1.60 1.90 8.57
CA VAL A 74 2.41 0.67 8.59
C VAL A 74 3.27 0.57 7.33
N CYS A 75 4.56 0.90 7.44
CA CYS A 75 5.53 0.63 6.38
C CYS A 75 5.78 -0.87 6.26
N ALA A 76 5.71 -1.42 5.04
CA ALA A 76 5.89 -2.86 4.82
C ALA A 76 7.36 -3.29 5.02
N GLY A 77 8.29 -2.38 4.76
CA GLY A 77 9.71 -2.65 4.77
C GLY A 77 10.12 -3.55 3.60
N THR A 78 11.42 -3.84 3.56
CA THR A 78 11.97 -4.82 2.61
C THR A 78 12.75 -5.89 3.35
N ASN A 79 12.33 -7.16 3.21
CA ASN A 79 12.93 -8.30 3.90
C ASN A 79 13.02 -8.13 5.43
N GLY A 80 11.98 -7.53 6.03
CA GLY A 80 11.91 -7.28 7.48
C GLY A 80 12.81 -6.15 7.97
N LYS A 81 13.36 -5.34 7.06
CA LYS A 81 14.19 -4.17 7.38
C LYS A 81 13.48 -2.89 6.96
N PHE A 82 13.94 -1.78 7.53
CA PHE A 82 13.58 -0.43 7.13
C PHE A 82 13.71 -0.26 5.61
N SER A 83 12.74 0.42 5.02
CA SER A 83 12.68 0.82 3.61
C SER A 83 12.60 2.35 3.57
N LEU A 84 13.50 2.97 2.80
CA LEU A 84 13.56 4.42 2.71
C LEU A 84 12.36 4.96 1.94
N GLU A 85 11.98 4.29 0.86
CA GLU A 85 10.84 4.64 0.02
C GLU A 85 9.51 4.54 0.79
N ASP A 86 9.34 3.53 1.64
CA ASP A 86 8.16 3.41 2.51
C ASP A 86 8.12 4.55 3.53
N ALA A 87 9.26 4.85 4.17
CA ALA A 87 9.34 5.92 5.16
C ALA A 87 9.11 7.30 4.54
N LEU A 88 9.60 7.53 3.32
CA LEU A 88 9.35 8.76 2.57
C LEU A 88 7.87 8.89 2.22
N CYS A 89 7.21 7.80 1.81
CA CYS A 89 5.77 7.78 1.55
C CYS A 89 4.97 8.04 2.83
N ALA A 90 5.38 7.45 3.95
CA ALA A 90 4.80 7.72 5.27
C ALA A 90 4.95 9.19 5.69
N GLY A 91 6.10 9.80 5.41
CA GLY A 91 6.34 11.22 5.62
C GLY A 91 5.40 12.11 4.78
N LEU A 92 5.15 11.73 3.52
CA LEU A 92 4.17 12.42 2.68
C LEU A 92 2.75 12.32 3.27
N PHE A 93 2.33 11.14 3.74
CA PHE A 93 1.05 10.98 4.42
C PHE A 93 0.94 11.88 5.65
N ALA A 94 1.98 11.89 6.49
CA ALA A 94 2.01 12.73 7.69
C ALA A 94 1.96 14.24 7.36
N ASP A 95 2.65 14.68 6.31
CA ASP A 95 2.62 16.08 5.87
C ASP A 95 1.22 16.51 5.38
N ILE A 96 0.55 15.67 4.57
CA ILE A 96 -0.80 15.96 4.08
C ILE A 96 -1.81 15.99 5.25
N LEU A 97 -1.78 14.98 6.13
CA LEU A 97 -2.70 14.89 7.27
C LEU A 97 -2.48 16.03 8.27
N GLY A 98 -1.23 16.37 8.58
CA GLY A 98 -0.89 17.45 9.51
C GLY A 98 -1.17 18.87 8.99
N LYS A 99 -1.41 19.04 7.69
CA LYS A 99 -1.90 20.31 7.12
C LYS A 99 -3.39 20.51 7.33
N ASN A 100 -4.17 19.44 7.41
CA ASN A 100 -5.62 19.50 7.60
C ASN A 100 -6.04 19.76 9.05
N GLU A 101 -5.10 19.68 10.00
CA GLU A 101 -5.33 20.04 11.41
C GLU A 101 -5.08 21.53 11.72
N ARG A 102 -4.59 22.32 10.75
CA ARG A 102 -4.29 23.75 10.93
C ARG A 102 -5.41 24.68 10.45
#